data_AF-A0A177I922-F1
#
_entry.id   AF-A0A177I922-F1
#
_cell.length_a   1.000
_cell.length_b   1.000
_cell.length_c   1.000
_cell.angle_alpha   90.00
_cell.angle_beta   90.00
_cell.angle_gamma   90.00
#
_symmetry.space_group_name_H-M   'P 1'
#
loop_
_entity.id
_entity.type
_entity.pdbx_description
1 polymer ?
#
loop_
_entity_poly.entity_id
_entity_poly.type
_entity_poly.pdbx_seq_one_letter_code
_entity_poly.pdbx_strand_id
1 'polypeptide(L)'
;MSKQQENPIQAERRSARTMDLRNQVIPLIVAVVFYVAWLILPHSAGIRGFEIITFSSDARETMSIAEFVFAILATLGVGVCTTLTLVTRRAIFGLIGWMLVTVGFAYSLFMVWMRGARADGAEIGLWCGIVAVAIATVSFSLVALRRSPEQMEAAQQAREAASQLDAVGQAQMDIRREAAPKDNPLLVDDRRARAARRHRNTGQANQPPQD
;
A
#
# COMPACT_ATOMS: atom_id res chain seq x y z
N MET A 1 -18.20 35.38 -19.71
CA MET A 1 -17.43 35.08 -18.48
C MET A 1 -16.88 33.66 -18.59
N SER A 2 -15.67 33.54 -19.12
CA SER A 2 -14.94 32.29 -19.30
C SER A 2 -14.47 31.78 -17.94
N LYS A 3 -14.96 30.61 -17.53
CA LYS A 3 -14.34 29.83 -16.44
C LYS A 3 -12.90 29.57 -16.88
N GLN A 4 -11.93 30.17 -16.20
CA GLN A 4 -10.51 29.87 -16.40
C GLN A 4 -10.33 28.36 -16.24
N GLN A 5 -9.95 27.69 -17.34
CA GLN A 5 -9.42 26.33 -17.29
C GLN A 5 -8.10 26.41 -16.50
N GLU A 6 -8.15 26.14 -15.18
CA GLU A 6 -6.94 25.84 -14.43
C GLU A 6 -6.22 24.70 -15.16
N ASN A 7 -4.95 24.91 -15.50
CA ASN A 7 -4.14 23.92 -16.21
C ASN A 7 -4.15 22.61 -15.39
N PRO A 8 -4.60 21.47 -15.95
CA PRO A 8 -4.87 20.25 -15.19
C PRO A 8 -3.67 19.78 -14.36
N ILE A 9 -2.45 20.06 -14.83
CA ILE A 9 -1.20 19.73 -14.12
C ILE A 9 -1.03 20.52 -12.82
N GLN A 10 -1.53 21.76 -12.75
CA GLN A 10 -1.46 22.58 -11.53
C GLN A 10 -2.50 22.16 -10.49
N ALA A 11 -3.70 21.76 -10.94
CA ALA A 11 -4.72 21.18 -10.07
C ALA A 11 -4.24 19.84 -9.47
N GLU A 12 -3.67 18.96 -10.29
CA GLU A 12 -3.07 17.68 -9.87
C GLU A 12 -1.96 17.89 -8.82
N ARG A 13 -1.05 18.85 -9.07
CA ARG A 13 0.03 19.19 -8.11
C ARG A 13 -0.47 19.77 -6.79
N ARG A 14 -1.62 20.47 -6.79
CA ARG A 14 -2.24 20.98 -5.55
C ARG A 14 -2.91 19.85 -4.77
N SER A 15 -3.67 18.99 -5.44
CA SER A 15 -4.25 17.78 -4.83
C SER A 15 -3.18 16.88 -4.20
N ALA A 16 -2.06 16.66 -4.90
CA ALA A 16 -0.96 15.82 -4.40
C ALA A 16 -0.21 16.41 -3.19
N ARG A 17 -0.35 17.71 -2.90
CA ARG A 17 0.31 18.37 -1.77
C ARG A 17 -0.44 18.21 -0.46
N THR A 18 -1.75 17.98 -0.51
CA THR A 18 -2.61 17.83 0.66
C THR A 18 -2.83 16.35 0.96
N MET A 19 -2.57 15.95 2.20
CA MET A 19 -2.86 14.61 2.66
C MET A 19 -4.26 14.58 3.25
N ASP A 20 -5.13 13.75 2.70
CA ASP A 20 -6.42 13.48 3.33
C ASP A 20 -6.25 12.43 4.43
N LEU A 21 -6.23 12.90 5.69
CA LEU A 21 -6.14 12.01 6.84
C LEU A 21 -7.51 11.45 7.26
N ARG A 22 -8.64 11.96 6.73
CA ARG A 22 -10.03 11.55 7.00
C ARG A 22 -10.26 10.88 8.37
N ASN A 23 -10.50 9.57 8.39
CA ASN A 23 -10.80 8.77 9.60
C ASN A 23 -9.57 8.42 10.46
N GLN A 24 -8.36 8.75 10.01
CA GLN A 24 -7.09 8.45 10.67
C GLN A 24 -6.59 9.60 11.56
N VAL A 25 -7.34 10.71 11.64
CA VAL A 25 -7.00 11.83 12.54
C VAL A 25 -7.04 11.40 14.01
N ILE A 26 -8.09 10.70 14.42
CA ILE A 26 -8.28 10.22 15.80
C ILE A 26 -7.14 9.28 16.24
N PRO A 27 -6.81 8.19 15.51
CA PRO A 27 -5.74 7.30 15.93
C PRO A 27 -4.37 8.00 15.92
N LEU A 28 -4.11 8.96 15.02
CA LEU A 28 -2.89 9.76 15.06
C LEU A 28 -2.82 10.66 16.30
N ILE A 29 -3.95 11.25 16.72
CA ILE A 29 -4.01 12.00 18.01
C ILE A 29 -3.73 11.06 19.17
N VAL A 30 -4.35 9.87 19.19
CA VAL A 30 -4.12 8.85 20.23
C VAL A 30 -2.64 8.43 20.27
N ALA A 31 -2.01 8.25 19.10
CA ALA A 31 -0.57 7.97 19.02
C ALA A 31 0.28 9.09 19.65
N VAL A 32 -0.05 10.35 19.40
CA VAL A 32 0.63 11.51 20.03
C VAL A 32 0.43 11.51 21.54
N VAL A 33 -0.77 11.16 22.03
CA VAL A 33 -1.02 11.05 23.48
C VAL A 33 -0.16 9.97 24.12
N PHE A 34 -0.08 8.78 23.51
CA PHE A 34 0.81 7.71 24.00
C PHE A 34 2.30 8.12 23.94
N TYR A 35 2.70 8.89 22.94
CA TYR A 35 4.05 9.43 22.86
C TYR A 35 4.35 10.42 24.00
N VAL A 36 3.41 11.32 24.31
CA VAL A 36 3.54 12.23 25.46
C VAL A 36 3.59 11.45 26.77
N ALA A 37 2.78 10.39 26.91
CA ALA A 37 2.85 9.52 28.08
C ALA A 37 4.24 8.86 28.20
N TRP A 38 4.81 8.36 27.10
CA TRP A 38 6.16 7.78 27.10
C TRP A 38 7.26 8.77 27.53
N LEU A 39 7.13 10.07 27.21
CA LEU A 39 8.11 11.08 27.64
C LEU A 39 8.18 11.24 29.16
N ILE A 40 7.03 11.10 29.83
CA ILE A 40 6.87 11.37 31.26
C ILE A 40 7.05 10.08 32.08
N LEU A 41 6.59 8.95 31.53
CA LEU A 41 6.65 7.65 32.20
C LEU A 41 8.08 7.08 32.22
N PRO A 42 8.40 6.30 33.26
CA PRO A 42 9.67 5.61 33.34
C PRO A 42 9.68 4.49 32.30
N HIS A 43 10.75 4.46 31.50
CA HIS A 43 10.93 3.59 30.36
C HIS A 43 11.73 2.33 30.73
N SER A 44 12.83 2.53 31.47
CA SER A 44 13.71 1.46 31.94
C SER A 44 14.54 1.96 33.10
N ALA A 45 14.69 1.16 34.16
CA ALA A 45 15.56 1.47 35.30
C ALA A 45 15.29 2.86 35.91
N GLY A 46 14.02 3.32 35.90
CA GLY A 46 13.63 4.66 36.36
C GLY A 46 13.94 5.81 35.40
N ILE A 47 14.63 5.56 34.28
CA ILE A 47 14.96 6.56 33.26
C ILE A 47 13.73 6.86 32.41
N ARG A 48 13.42 8.13 32.22
CA ARG A 48 12.23 8.58 31.47
C ARG A 48 12.51 8.73 29.98
N GLY A 49 11.46 8.68 29.15
CA GLY A 49 11.56 8.91 27.71
C GLY A 49 12.30 10.20 27.32
N PHE A 50 12.06 11.29 28.06
CA PHE A 50 12.72 12.57 27.84
C PHE A 50 14.25 12.53 28.07
N GLU A 51 14.70 11.81 29.10
CA GLU A 51 16.13 11.73 29.47
C GLU A 51 16.97 10.99 28.41
N ILE A 52 16.32 10.06 27.69
CA ILE A 52 16.92 9.36 26.55
C ILE A 52 17.14 10.34 25.38
N ILE A 53 16.19 11.24 25.13
CA ILE A 53 16.29 12.23 24.04
C ILE A 53 17.34 13.29 24.35
N THR A 54 17.48 13.69 25.61
CA THR A 54 18.50 14.65 26.04
C THR A 54 19.88 14.02 26.20
N PHE A 55 20.03 12.71 25.94
CA PHE A 55 21.28 11.96 26.10
C PHE A 55 21.92 12.17 27.48
N SER A 56 21.12 12.04 28.56
CA SER A 56 21.61 12.13 29.94
C SER A 56 22.76 11.14 30.19
N SER A 57 23.66 11.45 31.14
CA SER A 57 24.77 10.56 31.54
C SER A 57 24.26 9.16 31.88
N ASP A 58 23.21 9.10 32.70
CA ASP A 58 22.64 7.85 33.19
C ASP A 58 22.04 7.02 32.04
N ALA A 59 21.39 7.69 31.08
CA ALA A 59 20.88 7.04 29.88
C ALA A 59 22.01 6.48 29.01
N ARG A 60 23.16 7.15 28.90
CA ARG A 60 24.28 6.66 28.07
C ARG A 60 24.94 5.41 28.65
N GLU A 61 24.94 5.26 29.97
CA GLU A 61 25.57 4.13 30.66
C GLU A 61 24.65 2.90 30.69
N THR A 62 23.34 3.11 30.88
CA THR A 62 22.38 2.01 31.06
C THR A 62 21.77 1.52 29.74
N MET A 63 21.63 2.40 28.74
CA MET A 63 20.78 2.19 27.58
C MET A 63 21.53 1.73 26.33
N SER A 64 20.88 0.94 25.48
CA SER A 64 21.45 0.47 24.22
C SER A 64 21.33 1.50 23.09
N ILE A 65 22.16 1.35 22.04
CA ILE A 65 22.08 2.20 20.84
C ILE A 65 20.70 2.11 20.18
N ALA A 66 20.05 0.94 20.18
CA ALA A 66 18.73 0.78 19.57
C ALA A 66 17.64 1.57 20.29
N GLU A 67 17.73 1.70 21.62
CA GLU A 67 16.82 2.52 22.43
C GLU A 67 16.97 4.01 22.10
N PHE A 68 18.20 4.49 21.89
CA PHE A 68 18.44 5.86 21.42
C PHE A 68 17.90 6.08 19.99
N VAL A 69 18.17 5.14 19.08
CA VAL A 69 17.64 5.23 17.70
C VAL A 69 16.11 5.23 17.72
N PHE A 70 15.49 4.36 18.52
CA PHE A 70 14.05 4.33 18.72
C PHE A 70 13.52 5.67 19.25
N ALA A 71 14.15 6.23 20.29
CA ALA A 71 13.73 7.51 20.88
C ALA A 71 13.78 8.67 19.87
N ILE A 72 14.83 8.73 19.05
CA ILE A 72 14.97 9.73 17.98
C ILE A 72 13.89 9.53 16.91
N LEU A 73 13.68 8.29 16.44
CA LEU A 73 12.68 7.97 15.43
C LEU A 73 11.25 8.23 15.92
N ALA A 74 10.93 7.87 17.16
CA ALA A 74 9.63 8.13 17.78
C ALA A 74 9.39 9.64 17.93
N THR A 75 10.42 10.39 18.34
CA THR A 75 10.34 11.85 18.50
C THR A 75 10.16 12.57 17.16
N LEU A 76 10.97 12.23 16.15
CA LEU A 76 10.84 12.84 14.84
C LEU A 76 9.57 12.39 14.12
N GLY A 77 9.23 11.09 14.19
CA GLY A 77 8.07 10.53 13.50
C GLY A 77 6.73 10.90 14.15
N VAL A 78 6.54 10.55 15.43
CA VAL A 78 5.29 10.80 16.17
C VAL A 78 5.27 12.21 16.76
N GLY A 79 6.35 12.64 17.41
CA GLY A 79 6.39 13.96 18.06
C GLY A 79 6.33 15.12 17.07
N VAL A 80 7.17 15.10 16.02
CA VAL A 80 7.31 16.24 15.08
C VAL A 80 6.50 16.04 13.81
N CYS A 81 6.76 15.00 13.02
CA CYS A 81 6.13 14.84 11.72
C CYS A 81 4.62 14.60 11.83
N THR A 82 4.16 13.80 12.78
CA THR A 82 2.72 13.53 12.95
C THR A 82 1.96 14.77 13.40
N THR A 83 2.47 15.51 14.39
CA THR A 83 1.85 16.77 14.82
C THR A 83 1.84 17.80 13.70
N LEU A 84 2.94 17.94 12.96
CA LEU A 84 3.04 18.84 11.82
C LEU A 84 2.09 18.43 10.69
N THR A 85 1.88 17.13 10.47
CA THR A 85 0.91 16.60 9.51
C THR A 85 -0.52 16.91 9.94
N LEU A 86 -0.84 16.78 11.24
CA LEU A 86 -2.16 17.11 11.77
C LEU A 86 -2.49 18.60 11.62
N VAL A 87 -1.50 19.47 11.85
CA VAL A 87 -1.65 20.94 11.75
C VAL A 87 -1.67 21.40 10.29
N THR A 88 -0.69 20.99 9.48
CA THR A 88 -0.51 21.53 8.13
C THR A 88 -1.24 20.76 7.04
N ARG A 89 -1.66 19.52 7.33
CA ARG A 89 -2.27 18.59 6.37
C ARG A 89 -1.44 18.37 5.10
N ARG A 90 -0.12 18.59 5.16
CA ARG A 90 0.78 18.38 4.01
C ARG A 90 1.24 16.94 3.90
N ALA A 91 1.18 16.41 2.68
CA ALA A 91 1.58 15.03 2.38
C ALA A 91 3.06 14.74 2.63
N ILE A 92 3.94 15.72 2.39
CA ILE A 92 5.38 15.55 2.61
C ILE A 92 5.68 15.17 4.08
N PHE A 93 5.06 15.85 5.04
CA PHE A 93 5.28 15.53 6.46
C PHE A 93 4.68 14.19 6.85
N GLY A 94 3.53 13.84 6.27
CA GLY A 94 2.90 12.55 6.53
C GLY A 94 3.72 11.38 5.98
N LEU A 95 4.29 11.52 4.79
CA LEU A 95 5.17 10.51 4.18
C LEU A 95 6.50 10.37 4.93
N ILE A 96 7.13 11.48 5.32
CA ILE A 96 8.35 11.44 6.14
C ILE A 96 8.05 10.83 7.49
N GLY A 97 6.95 11.25 8.14
CA GLY A 97 6.48 10.69 9.39
C GLY A 97 6.26 9.18 9.28
N TRP A 98 5.59 8.73 8.21
CA TRP A 98 5.36 7.32 7.92
C TRP A 98 6.67 6.52 7.84
N MET A 99 7.67 7.01 7.08
CA MET A 99 8.97 6.33 6.98
C MET A 99 9.65 6.20 8.35
N LEU A 100 9.67 7.29 9.12
CA LEU A 100 10.29 7.31 10.45
C LEU A 100 9.60 6.36 11.43
N VAL A 101 8.27 6.35 11.49
CA VAL A 101 7.55 5.45 12.42
C VAL A 101 7.64 4.00 11.99
N THR A 102 7.70 3.71 10.68
CA THR A 102 7.85 2.34 10.19
C THR A 102 9.22 1.75 10.57
N VAL A 103 10.30 2.53 10.40
CA VAL A 103 11.63 2.13 10.88
C VAL A 103 11.66 2.08 12.40
N GLY A 104 11.04 3.05 13.08
CA GLY A 104 10.92 3.05 14.54
C GLY A 104 10.20 1.82 15.08
N PHE A 105 9.19 1.32 14.37
CA PHE A 105 8.47 0.10 14.73
C PHE A 105 9.38 -1.14 14.66
N ALA A 106 10.23 -1.26 13.63
CA ALA A 106 11.22 -2.33 13.57
C ALA A 106 12.24 -2.26 14.71
N TYR A 107 12.72 -1.06 15.03
CA TYR A 107 13.60 -0.83 16.18
C TYR A 107 12.93 -1.14 17.52
N SER A 108 11.62 -0.93 17.64
CA SER A 108 10.87 -1.27 18.84
C SER A 108 10.92 -2.78 19.14
N LEU A 109 10.85 -3.62 18.10
CA LEU A 109 10.98 -5.08 18.21
C LEU A 109 12.41 -5.47 18.57
N PHE A 110 13.41 -4.85 17.92
CA PHE A 110 14.81 -5.12 18.18
C PHE A 110 15.22 -4.74 19.62
N MET A 111 14.73 -3.60 20.09
CA MET A 111 14.88 -3.15 21.47
C MET A 111 14.30 -4.16 22.46
N VAL A 112 13.04 -4.59 22.27
CA VAL A 112 12.40 -5.60 23.14
C VAL A 112 13.19 -6.92 23.12
N TRP A 113 13.67 -7.33 21.95
CA TRP A 113 14.48 -8.54 21.81
C TRP A 113 15.82 -8.44 22.58
N MET A 114 16.56 -7.34 22.43
CA MET A 114 17.83 -7.14 23.15
C MET A 114 17.64 -7.03 24.67
N ARG A 115 16.48 -6.56 25.13
CA ARG A 115 16.16 -6.49 26.56
C ARG A 115 15.96 -7.85 27.21
N GLY A 116 15.64 -8.90 26.44
CA GLY A 116 15.57 -10.27 26.96
C GLY A 116 16.88 -10.76 27.60
N ALA A 117 18.00 -10.06 27.35
CA ALA A 117 19.31 -10.33 27.95
C ALA A 117 19.67 -9.43 29.15
N ARG A 118 18.79 -8.52 29.60
CA ARG A 118 19.06 -7.55 30.69
C ARG A 118 18.34 -7.94 31.97
N ALA A 119 18.93 -7.57 33.12
CA ALA A 119 18.33 -7.79 34.44
C ALA A 119 17.19 -6.79 34.75
N ASP A 120 17.20 -5.62 34.13
CA ASP A 120 16.22 -4.57 34.37
C ASP A 120 14.91 -4.83 33.61
N GLY A 121 13.77 -4.76 34.31
CA GLY A 121 12.44 -5.01 33.77
C GLY A 121 11.93 -3.90 32.85
N ALA A 122 11.12 -4.27 31.84
CA ALA A 122 10.46 -3.30 30.97
C ALA A 122 9.38 -2.54 31.74
N GLU A 123 9.47 -1.22 31.78
CA GLU A 123 8.50 -0.38 32.49
C GLU A 123 7.37 0.07 31.55
N ILE A 124 6.30 0.60 32.13
CA ILE A 124 5.09 0.96 31.39
C ILE A 124 5.34 2.05 30.33
N GLY A 125 6.33 2.93 30.54
CA GLY A 125 6.73 3.93 29.55
C GLY A 125 7.16 3.28 28.25
N LEU A 126 7.99 2.23 28.30
CA LEU A 126 8.45 1.52 27.10
C LEU A 126 7.26 1.04 26.25
N TRP A 127 6.27 0.41 26.87
CA TRP A 127 5.08 -0.05 26.17
C TRP A 127 4.26 1.09 25.58
N CYS A 128 4.13 2.23 26.27
CA CYS A 128 3.49 3.42 25.72
C CYS A 128 4.19 3.91 24.44
N GLY A 129 5.52 3.93 24.42
CA GLY A 129 6.29 4.32 23.23
C GLY A 129 6.06 3.36 22.06
N ILE A 130 6.07 2.05 22.30
CA ILE A 130 5.82 1.03 21.27
C ILE A 130 4.41 1.18 20.70
N VAL A 131 3.40 1.34 21.57
CA VAL A 131 2.00 1.52 21.17
C VAL A 131 1.83 2.80 20.35
N ALA A 132 2.45 3.91 20.74
CA ALA A 132 2.43 5.15 19.99
C ALA A 132 2.93 4.95 18.55
N VAL A 133 4.10 4.35 18.39
CA VAL A 133 4.73 4.11 17.09
C VAL A 133 3.95 3.09 16.27
N ALA A 134 3.39 2.05 16.90
CA ALA A 134 2.56 1.05 16.23
C ALA A 134 1.28 1.66 15.65
N ILE A 135 0.53 2.44 16.45
CA ILE A 135 -0.69 3.12 16.00
C ILE A 135 -0.35 4.08 14.86
N ALA A 136 0.72 4.87 14.99
CA ALA A 136 1.14 5.79 13.94
C ALA A 136 1.51 5.05 12.64
N THR A 137 2.26 3.95 12.74
CA THR A 137 2.65 3.12 11.60
C THR A 137 1.44 2.57 10.85
N VAL A 138 0.47 1.99 11.57
CA VAL A 138 -0.74 1.45 10.96
C VAL A 138 -1.56 2.58 10.34
N SER A 139 -1.78 3.68 11.06
CA SER A 139 -2.58 4.81 10.60
C SER A 139 -2.00 5.41 9.32
N PHE A 140 -0.68 5.66 9.29
CA PHE A 140 -0.04 6.19 8.10
C PHE A 140 0.00 5.19 6.95
N SER A 141 0.22 3.90 7.21
CA SER A 141 0.14 2.87 6.16
C SER A 141 -1.25 2.85 5.51
N LEU A 142 -2.31 2.98 6.32
CA LEU A 142 -3.68 3.06 5.83
C LEU A 142 -3.98 4.36 5.06
N VAL A 143 -3.25 5.45 5.29
CA VAL A 143 -3.38 6.68 4.49
C VAL A 143 -2.53 6.62 3.23
N ALA A 144 -1.27 6.21 3.34
CA ALA A 144 -0.32 6.20 2.24
C ALA A 144 -0.64 5.15 1.17
N LEU A 145 -1.22 4.00 1.55
CA LEU A 145 -1.61 2.94 0.63
C LEU A 145 -3.02 3.13 0.03
N ARG A 146 -3.75 4.19 0.41
CA ARG A 146 -5.06 4.48 -0.20
C ARG A 146 -4.87 4.98 -1.63
N ARG A 147 -5.74 4.50 -2.52
CA ARG A 147 -5.90 5.09 -3.86
C ARG A 147 -6.36 6.54 -3.71
N SER A 148 -5.76 7.43 -4.49
CA SER A 148 -6.21 8.82 -4.53
C SER A 148 -7.65 8.88 -5.08
N PRO A 149 -8.48 9.83 -4.62
CA PRO A 149 -9.84 9.98 -5.12
C PRO A 149 -9.87 10.17 -6.64
N GLU A 150 -8.90 10.89 -7.20
CA GLU A 150 -8.75 11.05 -8.66
C GLU A 150 -8.46 9.71 -9.37
N GLN A 151 -7.66 8.81 -8.77
CA GLN A 151 -7.47 7.46 -9.31
C GLN A 151 -8.74 6.62 -9.21
N MET A 152 -9.57 6.85 -8.20
CA MET A 152 -10.87 6.17 -8.08
C MET A 152 -11.87 6.69 -9.11
N GLU A 153 -11.94 7.99 -9.35
CA GLU A 153 -12.78 8.59 -10.39
C GLU A 153 -12.31 8.18 -11.79
N ALA A 154 -11.00 8.20 -12.05
CA ALA A 154 -10.45 7.70 -13.31
C ALA A 154 -10.72 6.19 -13.50
N ALA A 155 -10.65 5.38 -12.43
CA ALA A 155 -11.02 3.98 -12.49
C ALA A 155 -12.53 3.77 -12.71
N GLN A 156 -13.37 4.64 -12.16
CA GLN A 156 -14.83 4.64 -12.39
C GLN A 156 -15.13 4.99 -13.85
N GLN A 157 -14.55 6.06 -14.38
CA GLN A 157 -14.66 6.47 -15.77
C GLN A 157 -14.11 5.39 -16.73
N ALA A 158 -13.00 4.74 -16.38
CA ALA A 158 -12.47 3.62 -17.14
C ALA A 158 -13.40 2.40 -17.12
N ARG A 159 -14.08 2.12 -16.01
CA ARG A 159 -15.11 1.06 -15.93
C ARG A 159 -16.34 1.40 -16.77
N GLU A 160 -16.79 2.65 -16.74
CA GLU A 160 -17.90 3.12 -17.59
C GLU A 160 -17.53 3.06 -19.07
N ALA A 161 -16.33 3.49 -19.45
CA ALA A 161 -15.82 3.38 -20.82
C ALA A 161 -15.66 1.91 -21.25
N ALA A 162 -15.16 1.04 -20.37
CA ALA A 162 -15.07 -0.40 -20.65
C ALA A 162 -16.45 -1.05 -20.84
N SER A 163 -17.47 -0.60 -20.08
CA SER A 163 -18.85 -1.08 -20.27
C SER A 163 -19.43 -0.66 -21.62
N GLN A 164 -19.06 0.52 -22.13
CA GLN A 164 -19.44 0.94 -23.50
C GLN A 164 -18.71 0.13 -24.57
N LEU A 165 -17.44 -0.19 -24.36
CA LEU A 165 -16.67 -1.05 -25.28
C LEU A 165 -17.24 -2.47 -25.35
N ASP A 166 -17.75 -3.01 -24.24
CA ASP A 166 -18.44 -4.31 -24.22
C ASP A 166 -19.74 -4.29 -25.02
N ALA A 167 -20.53 -3.21 -24.91
CA ALA A 167 -21.73 -3.02 -25.72
C ALA A 167 -21.42 -2.90 -27.23
N VAL A 168 -20.35 -2.19 -27.60
CA VAL A 168 -19.86 -2.13 -28.99
C VAL A 168 -19.35 -3.50 -29.45
N GLY A 169 -18.66 -4.23 -28.58
CA GLY A 169 -18.21 -5.61 -28.84
C GLY A 169 -19.37 -6.56 -29.12
N GLN A 170 -20.43 -6.50 -28.31
CA GLN A 170 -21.65 -7.28 -28.54
C GLN A 170 -22.36 -6.87 -29.83
N ALA A 171 -22.48 -5.57 -30.11
CA ALA A 171 -23.06 -5.10 -31.38
C ALA A 171 -22.25 -5.58 -32.60
N GLN A 172 -20.92 -5.57 -32.53
CA GLN A 172 -20.07 -6.12 -33.59
C GLN A 172 -20.21 -7.64 -33.73
N MET A 173 -20.35 -8.37 -32.62
CA MET A 173 -20.59 -9.81 -32.63
C MET A 173 -21.95 -10.15 -33.23
N ASP A 174 -22.99 -9.40 -32.91
CA ASP A 174 -24.34 -9.58 -33.44
C ASP A 174 -24.39 -9.28 -34.94
N ILE A 175 -23.79 -8.17 -35.38
CA ILE A 175 -23.65 -7.86 -36.82
C ILE A 175 -22.88 -8.98 -37.54
N ARG A 176 -21.81 -9.51 -36.92
CA ARG A 176 -21.04 -10.63 -37.49
C ARG A 176 -21.84 -11.93 -37.55
N ARG A 177 -22.75 -12.15 -36.59
CA ARG A 177 -23.63 -13.30 -36.52
C ARG A 177 -24.76 -13.22 -37.54
N GLU A 178 -25.30 -12.03 -37.78
CA GLU A 178 -26.31 -11.77 -38.82
C GLU A 178 -25.71 -11.78 -40.23
N ALA A 179 -24.50 -11.25 -40.40
CA ALA A 179 -23.73 -11.32 -41.63
C ALA A 179 -23.03 -12.66 -41.84
N ALA A 180 -23.13 -13.59 -40.88
CA ALA A 180 -22.64 -14.94 -41.07
C ALA A 180 -23.43 -15.59 -42.22
N PRO A 181 -22.77 -16.18 -43.22
CA PRO A 181 -23.47 -16.81 -44.34
C PRO A 181 -24.44 -17.85 -43.79
N LYS A 182 -25.74 -17.72 -44.11
CA LYS A 182 -26.71 -18.80 -43.88
C LYS A 182 -26.13 -20.06 -44.49
N ASP A 183 -26.12 -21.14 -43.70
CA ASP A 183 -25.49 -22.43 -44.00
C ASP A 183 -25.65 -22.77 -45.48
N ASN A 184 -24.58 -22.56 -46.25
CA ASN A 184 -24.64 -22.65 -47.70
C ASN A 184 -24.32 -24.10 -48.06
N PRO A 185 -25.30 -24.90 -48.53
CA PRO A 185 -25.09 -26.32 -48.81
C PRO A 185 -24.07 -26.58 -49.94
N LEU A 186 -23.60 -25.54 -50.63
CA LEU A 186 -22.54 -25.62 -51.65
C LEU A 186 -21.12 -25.39 -51.09
N LEU A 187 -20.98 -24.85 -49.87
CA LEU A 187 -19.71 -24.61 -49.18
C LEU A 187 -19.46 -25.64 -48.07
N VAL A 188 -19.79 -26.91 -48.34
CA VAL A 188 -19.40 -28.02 -47.46
C VAL A 188 -17.87 -28.16 -47.54
N ASP A 189 -17.17 -27.85 -46.45
CA ASP A 189 -15.71 -27.98 -46.38
C ASP A 189 -15.29 -29.47 -46.32
N ASP A 190 -15.28 -30.09 -47.50
CA ASP A 190 -14.81 -31.46 -47.69
C ASP A 190 -13.28 -31.59 -47.63
N ARG A 191 -12.51 -30.51 -47.39
CA ARG A 191 -11.04 -30.59 -47.40
C ARG A 191 -10.55 -31.52 -46.29
N ARG A 192 -11.17 -31.45 -45.10
CA ARG A 192 -10.84 -32.34 -43.98
C ARG A 192 -11.19 -33.80 -44.28
N ALA A 193 -12.34 -34.04 -44.91
CA ALA A 193 -12.74 -35.39 -45.33
C ALA A 193 -11.82 -35.96 -46.42
N ARG A 194 -11.38 -35.13 -47.38
CA ARG A 194 -10.43 -35.52 -48.43
C ARG A 194 -9.03 -35.80 -47.88
N ALA A 195 -8.55 -35.02 -46.92
CA ALA A 195 -7.27 -35.28 -46.26
C ALA A 195 -7.30 -36.63 -45.52
N ALA A 196 -8.37 -36.93 -44.80
CA ALA A 196 -8.56 -38.22 -44.12
C ALA A 196 -8.59 -39.41 -45.11
N ARG A 197 -9.23 -39.25 -46.27
CA ARG A 197 -9.24 -40.29 -47.33
C ARG A 197 -7.84 -40.57 -47.90
N ARG A 198 -7.00 -39.54 -48.09
CA ARG A 198 -5.62 -39.75 -48.57
C ARG A 198 -4.80 -40.56 -47.58
N HIS A 199 -4.88 -40.23 -46.28
CA HIS A 199 -4.13 -40.98 -45.25
C HIS A 199 -4.58 -42.45 -45.14
N ARG A 200 -5.89 -42.75 -45.31
CA ARG A 200 -6.38 -44.13 -45.37
C ARG A 200 -5.86 -44.91 -46.58
N ASN A 201 -5.84 -44.30 -47.76
CA ASN A 201 -5.35 -44.97 -48.97
C ASN A 201 -3.84 -45.22 -48.93
N THR A 202 -3.05 -44.31 -48.35
CA THR A 202 -1.61 -44.53 -48.13
C THR A 202 -1.35 -45.62 -47.10
N GLY A 203 -2.21 -45.77 -46.09
CA GLY A 203 -2.12 -46.88 -45.12
C GLY A 203 -2.42 -48.26 -45.73
N GLN A 204 -3.42 -48.36 -46.62
CA GLN A 204 -3.75 -49.61 -47.31
C GLN A 204 -2.71 -50.03 -48.36
N ALA A 205 -2.03 -49.07 -49.01
CA ALA A 205 -0.95 -49.36 -49.95
C ALA A 205 0.34 -49.90 -49.30
N ASN A 206 0.44 -49.83 -47.97
CA ASN A 206 1.59 -50.29 -47.18
C ASN A 206 1.30 -51.60 -46.41
N GLN A 207 0.20 -52.29 -46.73
CA GLN A 207 -0.09 -53.62 -46.18
C GLN A 207 0.76 -54.66 -46.94
N PRO A 208 1.67 -55.41 -46.30
CA PRO A 208 2.40 -56.49 -46.98
C PRO A 208 1.43 -57.60 -47.42
N PRO A 209 1.75 -58.37 -48.48
CA PRO A 209 0.92 -59.49 -48.93
C PRO A 209 0.68 -60.43 -47.76
N GLN A 210 -0.58 -60.82 -47.55
CA GLN A 210 -0.90 -61.94 -46.68
C GLN A 210 -0.65 -63.21 -47.49
N ASP A 211 0.37 -63.98 -47.07
CA ASP A 211 0.62 -65.34 -47.55
C ASP A 211 -0.55 -66.28 -47.23
#